data_AF-A0A3D0WZS4-F1
#
_entry.id   AF-A0A3D0WZS4-F1
#
_cell.length_a   1.000
_cell.length_b   1.000
_cell.length_c   1.000
_cell.angle_alpha   90.00
_cell.angle_beta   90.00
_cell.angle_gamma   90.00
#
_symmetry.space_group_name_H-M   'P 1'
#
loop_
_entity.id
_entity.type
_entity.pdbx_description
1 polymer ?
#
loop_
_entity_poly.entity_id
_entity_poly.type
_entity_poly.pdbx_seq_one_letter_code
_entity_poly.pdbx_strand_id
1 'polypeptide(L)'
;FDTVVVDELSSFKSHRTKRFRALMKIRPRVRRIIGLTGTPSANGLMDLWAEYRLLDMGQRLGRFIGQYRTDYFLPDKRSGQVVFTYKPLPGAEEAIYRRIADITISMKSADHLRMPKLISSEYEVRLSEEERARYNDLKKDLVLRLPDGEITAANAAALSNKLSQMANGAVYDDAGGTIHIHGRKLDALEDLIEAANGKPV
;
A
#
# COMPACT_ATOMS: atom_id res chain seq x y z
N PHE A 1 -23.62 -13.96 -17.26
CA PHE A 1 -24.08 -12.87 -16.39
C PHE A 1 -24.27 -11.63 -17.24
N ASP A 2 -25.40 -10.96 -17.11
CA ASP A 2 -25.66 -9.73 -17.88
C ASP A 2 -24.84 -8.55 -17.38
N THR A 3 -24.73 -8.40 -16.05
CA THR A 3 -23.93 -7.35 -15.40
C THR A 3 -23.19 -7.93 -14.21
N VAL A 4 -21.92 -7.58 -14.04
CA VAL A 4 -21.12 -7.84 -12.83
C VAL A 4 -20.63 -6.50 -12.30
N VAL A 5 -20.84 -6.26 -11.00
CA VAL A 5 -20.31 -5.09 -10.30
C VAL A 5 -19.19 -5.58 -9.38
N VAL A 6 -18.02 -4.96 -9.50
CA VAL A 6 -16.86 -5.21 -8.65
C VAL A 6 -16.71 -3.99 -7.74
N ASP A 7 -17.14 -4.17 -6.51
CA ASP A 7 -16.85 -3.21 -5.45
C ASP A 7 -15.38 -3.33 -5.01
N GLU A 8 -14.76 -2.22 -4.65
CA GLU A 8 -13.33 -2.09 -4.40
C GLU A 8 -12.46 -2.72 -5.51
N LEU A 9 -12.54 -2.13 -6.71
CA LEU A 9 -11.80 -2.55 -7.90
C LEU A 9 -10.28 -2.56 -7.66
N SER A 10 -9.77 -1.70 -6.76
CA SER A 10 -8.34 -1.65 -6.42
C SER A 10 -7.82 -2.99 -5.86
N SER A 11 -8.71 -3.85 -5.34
CA SER A 11 -8.38 -5.21 -4.93
C SER A 11 -7.96 -6.13 -6.10
N PHE A 12 -8.14 -5.68 -7.35
CA PHE A 12 -7.75 -6.37 -8.59
C PHE A 12 -6.50 -5.79 -9.28
N LYS A 13 -5.81 -4.81 -8.67
CA LYS A 13 -4.59 -4.18 -9.21
C LYS A 13 -3.46 -5.14 -9.59
N SER A 14 -3.42 -6.32 -8.98
CA SER A 14 -2.43 -7.35 -9.30
C SER A 14 -3.01 -8.46 -10.18
N HIS A 15 -2.56 -8.47 -11.43
CA HIS A 15 -2.90 -9.47 -12.43
C HIS A 15 -2.44 -10.91 -12.11
N ARG A 16 -1.59 -11.08 -11.09
CA ARG A 16 -1.07 -12.38 -10.64
C ARG A 16 -1.95 -13.06 -9.60
N THR A 17 -2.88 -12.33 -8.99
CA THR A 17 -3.72 -12.84 -7.91
C THR A 17 -4.66 -13.95 -8.38
N LYS A 18 -5.01 -14.86 -7.47
CA LYS A 18 -6.01 -15.91 -7.73
C LYS A 18 -7.36 -15.31 -8.11
N ARG A 19 -7.76 -14.22 -7.43
CA ARG A 19 -9.02 -13.50 -7.67
C ARG A 19 -9.10 -12.93 -9.08
N PHE A 20 -8.06 -12.21 -9.52
CA PHE A 20 -7.99 -11.67 -10.88
C PHE A 20 -8.10 -12.77 -11.94
N ARG A 21 -7.30 -13.83 -11.79
CA ARG A 21 -7.29 -14.97 -12.74
C ARG A 21 -8.65 -15.68 -12.79
N ALA A 22 -9.30 -15.87 -11.63
CA ALA A 22 -10.61 -16.51 -11.56
C ALA A 22 -11.67 -15.68 -12.31
N LEU A 23 -11.73 -14.37 -12.05
CA LEU A 23 -12.70 -13.50 -12.70
C LEU A 23 -12.44 -13.35 -14.20
N MET A 24 -11.17 -13.26 -14.62
CA MET A 24 -10.79 -13.21 -16.04
C MET A 24 -11.21 -14.47 -16.83
N LYS A 25 -11.31 -15.65 -16.20
CA LYS A 25 -11.82 -16.86 -16.86
C LYS A 25 -13.29 -16.77 -17.25
N ILE A 26 -14.11 -16.14 -16.40
CA ILE A 26 -15.55 -15.98 -16.66
C ILE A 26 -15.85 -14.69 -17.42
N ARG A 27 -14.93 -13.73 -17.43
CA ARG A 27 -15.09 -12.39 -18.01
C ARG A 27 -15.63 -12.39 -19.45
N PRO A 28 -15.23 -13.29 -20.38
CA PRO A 28 -15.80 -13.35 -21.73
C PRO A 28 -17.31 -13.66 -21.78
N ARG A 29 -17.87 -14.26 -20.72
CA ARG A 29 -19.30 -14.60 -20.59
C ARG A 29 -20.10 -13.51 -19.87
N VAL A 30 -19.47 -12.38 -19.54
CA VAL A 30 -20.07 -11.24 -18.86
C VAL A 30 -20.32 -10.13 -19.87
N ARG A 31 -21.59 -9.73 -20.04
CA ARG A 31 -21.96 -8.71 -21.03
C ARG A 31 -21.54 -7.30 -20.59
N ARG A 32 -21.79 -6.93 -19.33
CA ARG A 32 -21.41 -5.65 -18.74
C ARG A 32 -20.63 -5.85 -17.45
N ILE A 33 -19.56 -5.08 -17.26
CA ILE A 33 -18.81 -5.03 -16.02
C ILE A 33 -18.68 -3.59 -15.55
N ILE A 34 -18.81 -3.37 -14.25
CA ILE A 34 -18.69 -2.07 -13.60
C ILE A 34 -17.71 -2.26 -12.45
N GLY A 35 -16.71 -1.39 -12.33
CA GLY A 35 -15.80 -1.36 -11.19
C GLY A 35 -16.00 -0.08 -10.39
N LEU A 36 -16.04 -0.20 -9.06
CA LEU A 36 -16.16 0.92 -8.14
C LEU A 36 -14.87 0.99 -7.32
N THR A 37 -14.26 2.17 -7.23
CA THR A 37 -13.05 2.39 -6.41
C THR A 37 -12.90 3.86 -6.08
N GLY A 38 -12.49 4.15 -4.84
CA GLY A 38 -12.08 5.49 -4.44
C GLY A 38 -10.60 5.79 -4.73
N THR A 39 -9.78 4.76 -5.01
CA THR A 39 -8.34 4.87 -5.21
C THR A 39 -7.83 3.95 -6.34
N PRO A 40 -8.13 4.27 -7.61
CA PRO A 40 -7.80 3.40 -8.76
C PRO A 40 -6.29 3.23 -9.02
N SER A 41 -5.43 4.01 -8.36
CA SER A 41 -3.98 4.01 -8.59
C SER A 41 -3.16 4.14 -7.30
N ALA A 42 -3.48 3.34 -6.29
CA ALA A 42 -2.83 3.42 -4.97
C ALA A 42 -1.29 3.33 -5.01
N ASN A 43 -0.70 2.55 -5.94
CA ASN A 43 0.75 2.49 -6.13
C ASN A 43 1.22 3.10 -7.48
N GLY A 44 0.42 3.98 -8.09
CA GLY A 44 0.72 4.66 -9.34
C GLY A 44 0.11 4.02 -10.59
N LEU A 45 0.46 4.58 -11.77
CA LEU A 45 -0.15 4.26 -13.08
C LEU A 45 -0.01 2.78 -13.51
N MET A 46 0.90 2.02 -12.90
CA MET A 46 1.09 0.61 -13.23
C MET A 46 -0.12 -0.26 -12.81
N ASP A 47 -0.78 0.11 -11.71
CA ASP A 47 -1.90 -0.65 -11.14
C ASP A 47 -3.15 -0.59 -12.02
N LEU A 48 -3.31 0.50 -12.79
CA LEU A 48 -4.44 0.72 -13.70
C LEU A 48 -4.56 -0.40 -14.74
N TRP A 49 -3.44 -0.97 -15.21
CA TRP A 49 -3.49 -1.96 -16.28
C TRP A 49 -4.38 -3.15 -15.94
N ALA A 50 -4.24 -3.72 -14.74
CA ALA A 50 -5.01 -4.88 -14.36
C ALA A 50 -6.50 -4.53 -14.23
N GLU A 51 -6.81 -3.40 -13.59
CA GLU A 51 -8.18 -2.91 -13.43
C GLU A 51 -8.88 -2.74 -14.78
N TYR A 52 -8.26 -1.99 -15.70
CA TYR A 52 -8.84 -1.77 -17.03
C TYR A 52 -8.86 -3.03 -17.87
N ARG A 53 -7.82 -3.88 -17.79
CA ARG A 53 -7.82 -5.19 -18.46
C ARG A 53 -9.01 -6.05 -18.05
N LEU A 54 -9.43 -5.97 -16.79
CA LEU A 54 -10.63 -6.64 -16.31
C LEU A 54 -11.91 -5.98 -16.86
N LEU A 55 -11.97 -4.65 -16.90
CA LEU A 55 -13.12 -3.90 -17.38
C LEU A 55 -13.37 -4.10 -18.89
N ASP A 56 -12.33 -4.03 -19.71
CA ASP A 56 -12.47 -3.91 -21.16
C ASP A 56 -11.78 -5.01 -21.97
N MET A 57 -11.15 -5.99 -21.30
CA MET A 57 -10.37 -7.04 -21.94
C MET A 57 -9.21 -6.49 -22.79
N GLY A 58 -8.54 -5.44 -22.30
CA GLY A 58 -7.30 -4.83 -22.79
C GLY A 58 -7.45 -4.02 -24.08
N GLN A 59 -8.61 -3.38 -24.29
CA GLN A 59 -8.83 -2.55 -25.48
C GLN A 59 -8.10 -1.19 -25.36
N ARG A 60 -8.13 -0.55 -24.19
CA ARG A 60 -7.53 0.78 -23.96
C ARG A 60 -6.04 0.70 -23.70
N LEU A 61 -5.64 -0.14 -22.73
CA LEU A 61 -4.27 -0.23 -22.20
C LEU A 61 -3.49 -1.48 -22.66
N GLY A 62 -4.01 -2.18 -23.67
CA GLY A 62 -3.37 -3.35 -24.26
C GLY A 62 -3.65 -4.66 -23.53
N ARG A 63 -3.44 -5.78 -24.23
CA ARG A 63 -3.81 -7.12 -23.75
C ARG A 63 -2.81 -7.75 -22.78
N PHE A 64 -1.57 -7.28 -22.83
CA PHE A 64 -0.45 -7.83 -22.08
C PHE A 64 0.24 -6.73 -21.29
N ILE A 65 0.56 -7.02 -20.03
CA ILE A 65 1.27 -6.08 -19.15
C ILE A 65 2.64 -5.69 -19.71
N GLY A 66 3.29 -6.58 -20.48
CA GLY A 66 4.55 -6.28 -21.16
C GLY A 66 4.42 -5.13 -22.15
N GLN A 67 3.37 -5.16 -22.99
CA GLN A 67 3.11 -4.09 -23.95
C GLN A 67 2.81 -2.77 -23.23
N TYR A 68 1.94 -2.80 -22.21
CA TYR A 68 1.65 -1.60 -21.41
C TYR A 68 2.92 -0.99 -20.79
N ARG A 69 3.83 -1.82 -20.31
CA ARG A 69 5.13 -1.37 -19.78
C ARG A 69 5.99 -0.73 -20.87
N THR A 70 6.12 -1.38 -22.02
CA THR A 70 6.93 -0.86 -23.14
C THR A 70 6.36 0.44 -23.70
N ASP A 71 5.04 0.58 -23.76
CA ASP A 71 4.37 1.73 -24.36
C ASP A 71 4.42 2.99 -23.47
N TYR A 72 4.43 2.81 -22.14
CA TYR A 72 4.23 3.93 -21.20
C TYR A 72 5.33 4.10 -20.14
N PHE A 73 6.27 3.17 -20.02
CA PHE A 73 7.25 3.19 -18.93
C PHE A 73 8.67 2.85 -19.39
N LEU A 74 9.65 3.41 -18.67
CA LEU A 74 11.05 3.02 -18.74
C LEU A 74 11.40 2.10 -17.56
N PRO A 75 12.10 0.98 -17.81
CA PRO A 75 12.73 0.20 -16.74
C PRO A 75 13.70 1.10 -15.95
N ASP A 76 13.57 1.12 -14.63
CA ASP A 76 14.39 1.95 -13.75
C ASP A 76 15.41 1.08 -12.98
N LYS A 77 15.06 0.51 -11.83
CA LYS A 77 15.95 -0.39 -11.09
C LYS A 77 15.88 -1.80 -11.67
N ARG A 78 17.03 -2.44 -11.93
CA ARG A 78 17.12 -3.82 -12.44
C ARG A 78 18.21 -4.63 -11.73
N SER A 79 17.98 -5.93 -11.57
CA SER A 79 19.02 -6.94 -11.25
C SER A 79 18.94 -8.06 -12.28
N GLY A 80 19.99 -8.18 -13.11
CA GLY A 80 19.98 -9.07 -14.26
C GLY A 80 18.81 -8.77 -15.21
N GLN A 81 17.99 -9.78 -15.48
CA GLN A 81 16.79 -9.67 -16.31
C GLN A 81 15.55 -9.16 -15.56
N VAL A 82 15.63 -8.98 -14.23
CA VAL A 82 14.49 -8.58 -13.40
C VAL A 82 14.47 -7.07 -13.20
N VAL A 83 13.41 -6.42 -13.66
CA VAL A 83 13.15 -4.98 -13.43
C VAL A 83 12.28 -4.83 -12.18
N PHE A 84 12.75 -4.04 -11.21
CA PHE A 84 12.09 -3.80 -9.93
C PHE A 84 11.19 -2.57 -9.94
N THR A 85 11.59 -1.51 -10.64
CA THR A 85 10.82 -0.26 -10.72
C THR A 85 10.67 0.20 -12.16
N TYR A 86 9.57 0.89 -12.43
CA TYR A 86 9.24 1.46 -13.73
C TYR A 86 8.91 2.93 -13.54
N LYS A 87 9.50 3.79 -14.35
CA LYS A 87 9.21 5.23 -14.36
C LYS A 87 8.33 5.56 -15.57
N PRO A 88 7.24 6.34 -15.41
CA PRO A 88 6.44 6.78 -16.55
C PRO A 88 7.30 7.55 -17.56
N LEU A 89 7.04 7.34 -18.85
CA LEU A 89 7.59 8.18 -19.91
C LEU A 89 6.99 9.60 -19.81
N PRO A 90 7.69 10.63 -20.32
CA PRO A 90 7.09 11.96 -20.47
C PRO A 90 5.77 11.88 -21.26
N GLY A 91 4.69 12.42 -20.70
CA GLY A 91 3.35 12.39 -21.30
C GLY A 91 2.59 11.07 -21.15
N ALA A 92 3.15 10.05 -20.48
CA ALA A 92 2.51 8.75 -20.32
C ALA A 92 1.21 8.85 -19.50
N GLU A 93 1.22 9.66 -18.44
CA GLU A 93 0.05 9.87 -17.57
C GLU A 93 -1.15 10.40 -18.37
N GLU A 94 -0.95 11.49 -19.12
CA GLU A 94 -1.97 12.11 -19.93
C GLU A 94 -2.45 11.18 -21.05
N ALA A 95 -1.54 10.40 -21.64
CA ALA A 95 -1.89 9.42 -22.65
C ALA A 95 -2.74 8.27 -22.10
N ILE A 96 -2.40 7.75 -20.91
CA ILE A 96 -3.17 6.71 -20.22
C ILE A 96 -4.56 7.23 -19.86
N TYR A 97 -4.65 8.42 -19.24
CA TYR A 97 -5.93 9.00 -18.87
C TYR A 97 -6.82 9.27 -20.07
N ARG A 98 -6.26 9.78 -21.18
CA ARG A 98 -7.01 9.98 -22.42
C ARG A 98 -7.57 8.66 -22.96
N ARG A 99 -6.81 7.57 -22.87
CA ARG A 99 -7.25 6.25 -23.35
C ARG A 99 -8.41 5.69 -22.56
N ILE A 100 -8.48 5.92 -21.25
CA ILE A 100 -9.50 5.35 -20.36
C ILE A 100 -10.68 6.29 -20.10
N ALA A 101 -10.59 7.56 -20.52
CA ALA A 101 -11.57 8.60 -20.21
C ALA A 101 -13.00 8.25 -20.65
N ASP A 102 -13.17 7.49 -21.74
CA ASP A 102 -14.49 7.13 -22.27
C ASP A 102 -15.27 6.12 -21.40
N ILE A 103 -14.57 5.37 -20.55
CA ILE A 103 -15.15 4.34 -19.67
C ILE A 103 -14.97 4.65 -18.18
N THR A 104 -14.50 5.85 -17.85
CA THR A 104 -14.16 6.24 -16.47
C THR A 104 -14.91 7.50 -16.08
N ILE A 105 -15.63 7.42 -14.97
CA ILE A 105 -16.25 8.58 -14.33
C ILE A 105 -15.57 8.76 -12.99
N SER A 106 -14.94 9.91 -12.80
CA SER A 106 -14.32 10.30 -11.53
C SER A 106 -14.96 11.60 -11.06
N MET A 107 -15.44 11.61 -9.83
CA MET A 107 -16.00 12.79 -9.18
C MET A 107 -15.08 13.16 -8.04
N LYS A 108 -14.51 14.37 -8.05
CA LYS A 108 -13.76 14.86 -6.90
C LYS A 108 -14.77 15.42 -5.90
N SER A 109 -14.75 14.91 -4.69
CA SER A 109 -15.60 15.40 -3.60
C SER A 109 -15.45 16.91 -3.38
N ALA A 110 -14.23 17.46 -3.56
CA ALA A 110 -13.97 18.89 -3.43
C ALA A 110 -14.65 19.76 -4.50
N ASP A 111 -14.98 19.21 -5.68
CA ASP A 111 -15.64 19.96 -6.77
C ASP A 111 -17.15 20.10 -6.53
N HIS A 112 -17.72 19.29 -5.62
CA HIS A 112 -19.17 19.20 -5.41
C HIS A 112 -19.61 19.34 -3.95
N LEU A 113 -18.69 19.23 -2.98
CA LEU A 113 -18.97 19.31 -1.55
C LEU A 113 -18.12 20.39 -0.90
N ARG A 114 -18.74 21.21 -0.03
CA ARG A 114 -18.02 22.10 0.87
C ARG A 114 -17.39 21.27 1.99
N MET A 115 -16.17 20.82 1.76
CA MET A 115 -15.38 20.07 2.75
C MET A 115 -14.67 21.03 3.70
N PRO A 116 -14.58 20.72 5.01
CA PRO A 116 -13.68 21.45 5.91
C PRO A 116 -12.22 21.24 5.49
N LYS A 117 -11.35 22.16 5.89
CA LYS A 117 -9.91 22.04 5.64
C LYS A 117 -9.36 20.79 6.35
N LEU A 118 -8.75 19.88 5.60
CA LEU A 118 -7.98 18.78 6.17
C LEU A 118 -6.69 19.34 6.77
N ILE A 119 -6.53 19.20 8.09
CA ILE A 119 -5.30 19.54 8.80
C ILE A 119 -4.61 18.22 9.13
N SER A 120 -3.43 18.00 8.54
CA SER A 120 -2.57 16.86 8.86
C SER A 120 -1.45 17.35 9.76
N SER A 121 -1.32 16.76 10.94
CA SER A 121 -0.28 17.09 11.91
C SER A 121 0.48 15.81 12.29
N GLU A 122 1.80 15.90 12.34
CA GLU A 122 2.66 14.82 12.78
C GLU A 122 3.09 15.09 14.23
N TYR A 123 3.06 14.07 15.08
CA TYR A 123 3.51 14.13 16.47
C TYR A 123 4.70 13.19 16.65
N GLU A 124 5.89 13.75 16.89
CA GLU A 124 7.12 12.98 17.03
C GLU A 124 7.24 12.39 18.43
N VAL A 125 7.37 11.06 18.52
CA VAL A 125 7.62 10.34 19.77
C VAL A 125 9.05 9.82 19.78
N ARG A 126 9.78 10.07 20.85
CA ARG A 126 11.21 9.73 20.97
C ARG A 126 11.44 8.60 21.97
N LEU A 127 12.21 7.60 21.55
CA LEU A 127 12.75 6.58 22.43
C LEU A 127 13.67 7.22 23.49
N SER A 128 13.71 6.65 24.70
CA SER A 128 14.77 6.97 25.66
C SER A 128 16.13 6.50 25.16
N GLU A 129 17.21 6.93 25.83
CA GLU A 129 18.56 6.46 25.52
C GLU A 129 18.68 4.94 25.67
N GLU A 130 18.09 4.37 26.72
CA GLU A 130 18.10 2.92 26.96
C GLU A 130 17.31 2.14 25.91
N GLU A 131 16.11 2.58 25.55
CA GLU A 131 15.29 1.96 24.52
C GLU A 131 15.96 2.05 23.15
N ARG A 132 16.58 3.19 22.85
CA ARG A 132 17.33 3.40 21.61
C ARG A 132 18.59 2.54 21.55
N ALA A 133 19.26 2.32 22.68
CA ALA A 133 20.38 1.39 22.75
C ALA A 133 19.93 -0.04 22.38
N ARG A 134 18.87 -0.55 23.02
CA ARG A 134 18.29 -1.87 22.70
C ARG A 134 17.86 -2.00 21.24
N TYR A 135 17.26 -0.94 20.68
CA TYR A 135 16.89 -0.88 19.26
C TYR A 135 18.11 -1.01 18.35
N ASN A 136 19.20 -0.29 18.67
CA ASN A 136 20.44 -0.33 17.91
C ASN A 136 21.18 -1.67 18.04
N ASP A 137 21.12 -2.30 19.21
CA ASP A 137 21.69 -3.63 19.44
C ASP A 137 21.00 -4.67 18.53
N LEU A 138 19.66 -4.71 18.53
CA LEU A 138 18.93 -5.61 17.62
C LEU A 138 19.24 -5.31 16.14
N LYS A 139 19.34 -4.02 15.79
CA LYS A 139 19.66 -3.59 14.42
C LYS A 139 21.03 -4.08 13.96
N LYS A 140 22.02 -4.09 14.86
CA LYS A 140 23.40 -4.44 14.55
C LYS A 140 23.63 -5.95 14.60
N ASP A 141 23.15 -6.59 15.66
CA ASP A 141 23.51 -7.97 15.99
C ASP A 141 22.44 -8.99 15.56
N LEU A 142 21.29 -8.51 15.06
CA LEU A 142 20.11 -9.31 14.65
C LEU A 142 19.49 -10.15 15.77
N VAL A 143 20.04 -10.05 16.97
CA VAL A 143 19.61 -10.77 18.16
C VAL A 143 19.63 -9.80 19.32
N LEU A 144 18.58 -9.82 20.14
CA LEU A 144 18.49 -9.04 21.37
C LEU A 144 18.04 -9.95 22.51
N ARG A 145 18.82 -9.93 23.60
CA ARG A 145 18.49 -10.69 24.81
C ARG A 145 17.89 -9.74 25.84
N LEU A 146 16.68 -10.07 26.28
CA LEU A 146 15.96 -9.37 27.32
C LEU A 146 15.73 -10.32 28.51
N PRO A 147 15.47 -9.80 29.72
CA PRO A 147 15.17 -10.64 30.88
C PRO A 147 14.00 -11.61 30.62
N ASP A 148 13.01 -11.15 29.84
CA ASP A 148 11.77 -11.86 29.55
C ASP A 148 11.81 -12.70 28.26
N GLY A 149 12.96 -12.77 27.58
CA GLY A 149 13.10 -13.60 26.37
C GLY A 149 14.18 -13.14 25.39
N GLU A 150 14.38 -13.91 24.33
CA GLU A 150 15.29 -13.60 23.23
C GLU A 150 14.48 -13.28 21.96
N ILE A 151 14.94 -12.26 21.23
CA ILE A 151 14.34 -11.82 19.98
C ILE A 151 15.38 -12.01 18.89
N THR A 152 15.03 -12.77 17.84
CA THR A 152 15.91 -12.93 16.69
C THR A 152 15.27 -12.39 15.40
N ALA A 153 16.10 -11.90 14.48
CA ALA A 153 15.71 -11.44 13.16
C ALA A 153 16.42 -12.27 12.08
N ALA A 154 15.70 -13.24 11.51
CA ALA A 154 16.27 -14.19 10.54
C ALA A 154 16.71 -13.55 9.20
N ASN A 155 16.21 -12.36 8.86
CA ASN A 155 16.57 -11.62 7.65
C ASN A 155 16.23 -10.13 7.79
N ALA A 156 16.61 -9.33 6.79
CA ALA A 156 16.38 -7.89 6.79
C ALA A 156 14.89 -7.50 6.91
N ALA A 157 13.97 -8.26 6.31
CA ALA A 157 12.53 -7.98 6.41
C ALA A 157 11.99 -8.27 7.82
N ALA A 158 12.42 -9.39 8.42
CA ALA A 158 12.11 -9.71 9.81
C ALA A 158 12.68 -8.66 10.76
N LEU A 159 13.90 -8.17 10.52
CA LEU A 159 14.51 -7.11 11.30
C LEU A 159 13.69 -5.81 11.24
N SER A 160 13.33 -5.34 10.05
CA SER A 160 12.51 -4.12 9.91
C SER A 160 11.18 -4.23 10.66
N ASN A 161 10.55 -5.41 10.64
CA ASN A 161 9.32 -5.65 11.38
C ASN A 161 9.54 -5.63 12.91
N LYS A 162 10.58 -6.31 13.42
CA LYS A 162 10.90 -6.33 14.87
C LYS A 162 11.27 -4.93 15.37
N LEU A 163 12.05 -4.17 14.59
CA LEU A 163 12.38 -2.78 14.91
C LEU A 163 11.12 -1.89 14.93
N SER A 164 10.20 -2.04 13.96
CA SER A 164 8.93 -1.33 13.96
C SER A 164 8.05 -1.69 15.16
N GLN A 165 8.05 -2.95 15.58
CA GLN A 165 7.38 -3.43 16.79
C GLN A 165 7.97 -2.77 18.04
N MET A 166 9.30 -2.78 18.20
CA MET A 166 9.97 -2.11 19.32
C MET A 166 9.63 -0.61 19.37
N ALA A 167 9.63 0.08 18.23
CA ALA A 167 9.23 1.50 18.16
C ALA A 167 7.74 1.75 18.49
N ASN A 168 6.90 0.72 18.38
CA ASN A 168 5.50 0.76 18.83
C ASN A 168 5.34 0.40 20.31
N GLY A 169 6.42 -0.02 20.99
CA GLY A 169 6.44 -0.27 22.43
C GLY A 169 6.34 -1.74 22.86
N ALA A 170 6.19 -2.69 21.92
CA ALA A 170 6.18 -4.11 22.23
C ALA A 170 6.64 -4.94 21.04
N VAL A 171 7.30 -6.07 21.30
CA VAL A 171 7.87 -6.94 20.28
C VAL A 171 7.60 -8.40 20.59
N TYR A 172 7.30 -9.20 19.57
CA TYR A 172 7.11 -10.62 19.77
C TYR A 172 8.45 -11.32 19.98
N ASP A 173 8.53 -12.27 20.90
CA ASP A 173 9.65 -13.20 21.01
C ASP A 173 9.57 -14.30 19.93
N ASP A 174 10.49 -15.27 20.00
CA ASP A 174 10.53 -16.38 19.04
C ASP A 174 9.49 -17.47 19.34
N ALA A 175 8.89 -17.47 20.53
CA ALA A 175 7.79 -18.34 20.94
C ALA A 175 6.39 -17.75 20.61
N GLY A 176 6.34 -16.50 20.12
CA GLY A 176 5.10 -15.76 19.86
C GLY A 176 4.54 -15.04 21.10
N GLY A 177 5.26 -15.06 22.22
CA GLY A 177 5.01 -14.23 23.40
C GLY A 177 5.27 -12.75 23.09
N THR A 178 4.69 -11.85 23.88
CA THR A 178 4.88 -10.39 23.70
C THR A 178 5.77 -9.87 24.80
N ILE A 179 6.87 -9.22 24.42
CA ILE A 179 7.76 -8.50 25.34
C ILE A 179 7.44 -7.02 25.26
N HIS A 180 7.09 -6.43 26.41
CA HIS A 180 6.85 -5.00 26.52
C HIS A 180 8.17 -4.23 26.57
N ILE A 181 8.26 -3.12 25.82
CA ILE A 181 9.45 -2.26 25.75
C ILE A 181 9.16 -0.90 26.39
N HIS A 182 8.06 -0.23 26.02
CA HIS A 182 7.67 1.08 26.56
C HIS A 182 6.21 1.46 26.21
N GLY A 183 5.66 2.47 26.88
CA GLY A 183 4.32 3.05 26.63
C GLY A 183 4.29 4.30 25.72
N ARG A 184 5.42 4.84 25.28
CA ARG A 184 5.53 6.23 24.77
C ARG A 184 4.50 6.72 23.75
N LYS A 185 4.08 5.87 22.79
CA LYS A 185 3.06 6.26 21.81
C LYS A 185 1.66 6.31 22.41
N LEU A 186 1.39 5.48 23.42
CA LEU A 186 0.17 5.53 24.21
C LEU A 186 0.16 6.77 25.09
N ASP A 187 1.28 7.09 25.75
CA ASP A 187 1.41 8.31 26.55
C ASP A 187 1.18 9.57 25.68
N ALA A 188 1.82 9.63 24.51
CA ALA A 188 1.61 10.71 23.55
C ALA A 188 0.16 10.77 23.00
N LEU A 189 -0.50 9.62 22.87
CA LEU A 189 -1.90 9.56 22.44
C LEU A 189 -2.83 10.10 23.53
N GLU A 190 -2.55 9.78 24.80
CA GLU A 190 -3.28 10.31 25.95
C GLU A 190 -3.18 11.84 25.99
N ASP A 191 -1.97 12.40 25.89
CA ASP A 191 -1.74 13.84 25.80
C ASP A 191 -2.53 14.50 24.66
N LEU A 192 -2.56 13.87 23.48
CA LEU A 192 -3.29 14.37 22.31
C LEU A 192 -4.80 14.36 22.52
N ILE A 193 -5.34 13.32 23.14
CA ILE A 193 -6.78 13.20 23.43
C ILE A 193 -7.19 14.23 24.49
N GLU A 194 -6.39 14.41 25.54
CA GLU A 194 -6.62 15.43 26.57
C GLU A 194 -6.58 16.85 25.97
N ALA A 195 -5.58 17.14 25.12
CA ALA A 195 -5.46 18.42 24.43
C ALA A 195 -6.62 18.67 23.45
N ALA A 196 -7.16 17.63 22.82
CA ALA A 196 -8.28 17.75 21.90
C ALA A 196 -9.59 18.14 22.61
N ASN A 197 -9.73 17.85 23.90
CA ASN A 197 -10.84 18.27 24.77
C ASN A 197 -12.23 18.06 24.12
N GLY A 198 -12.47 16.84 23.62
CA GLY A 198 -13.73 16.44 22.99
C GLY A 198 -13.90 16.86 21.52
N LYS A 199 -12.91 17.53 20.92
CA LYS A 199 -12.88 17.73 19.46
C LYS A 199 -12.44 16.42 18.77
N PRO A 200 -12.93 16.15 17.56
CA PRO A 200 -12.48 15.00 16.77
C PRO A 200 -10.96 15.06 16.55
N VAL A 201 -10.27 13.93 16.78
CA VAL A 201 -8.86 13.68 16.49
C VAL A 201 -8.75 12.81 15.24
#